data_AF-A0A2U9R689-F1
#
_entry.id   AF-A0A2U9R689-F1
#
_cell.length_a   1.000
_cell.length_b   1.000
_cell.length_c   1.000
_cell.angle_alpha   90.00
_cell.angle_beta   90.00
_cell.angle_gamma   90.00
#
_symmetry.space_group_name_H-M   'P 1'
#
loop_
_entity.id
_entity.type
_entity.pdbx_description
1 polymer ?
#
loop_
_entity_poly.entity_id
_entity_poly.type
_entity_poly.pdbx_seq_one_letter_code
_entity_poly.pdbx_strand_id
1 'polypeptide(L)'
;MGKGALKYGGKSGLLPKPKEIFKKPYKHQVYKKPADSGYAEGILHPKNISRDYIIPKVVTPEQLLRKSAAEPVKKYTEEEIAKMPEAQQFKIRNAEMRRKYLKESYETEIQRLERVEKYKQQLQEEQEKIAAEAAQHKESQAEIFTTPTIESYLEGPLVRERTEEEKEALKLKRESNRLQTELNAKTARAASLFELYNASSQFAITEDKLEKMVEDAFNSESDKHWNNIAAKTSRRISGMKTDVGFDRAIVDVVLDNVNRGPGFDAVQDYLDGFTDDIKDLADQIKEERDQKDLQQYNENIEKLNEIDRKQV
;
A
#
# COMPACT_ATOMS: atom_id res chain seq x y z
N MET A 1 -38.09 -21.09 21.16
CA MET A 1 -37.39 -19.93 21.76
C MET A 1 -36.87 -19.05 20.64
N GLY A 2 -37.12 -17.74 20.65
CA GLY A 2 -36.63 -16.85 19.59
C GLY A 2 -35.11 -16.70 19.65
N LYS A 3 -34.43 -16.69 18.49
CA LYS A 3 -32.96 -16.57 18.36
C LYS A 3 -32.36 -15.38 19.16
N GLY A 4 -33.13 -14.31 19.37
CA GLY A 4 -32.72 -13.13 20.13
C GLY A 4 -32.89 -13.20 21.65
N ALA A 5 -33.61 -14.19 22.19
CA ALA A 5 -33.90 -14.28 23.63
C ALA A 5 -32.66 -14.54 24.49
N LEU A 6 -31.64 -15.21 23.93
CA LEU A 6 -30.35 -15.45 24.58
C LEU A 6 -29.63 -14.15 25.00
N LYS A 7 -29.76 -13.07 24.23
CA LYS A 7 -29.19 -11.75 24.58
C LYS A 7 -29.78 -11.17 25.88
N TYR A 8 -30.98 -11.61 26.25
CA TYR A 8 -31.70 -11.15 27.44
C TYR A 8 -31.81 -12.23 28.52
N GLY A 9 -30.87 -13.17 28.54
CA GLY A 9 -30.84 -14.25 29.53
C GLY A 9 -31.95 -15.28 29.35
N GLY A 10 -32.39 -15.54 28.11
CA GLY A 10 -33.41 -16.54 27.80
C GLY A 10 -34.85 -16.10 28.12
N LYS A 11 -35.07 -14.85 28.52
CA LYS A 11 -36.40 -14.32 28.85
C LYS A 11 -37.16 -13.96 27.56
N SER A 12 -38.39 -14.47 27.43
CA SER A 12 -39.31 -14.09 26.36
C SER A 12 -40.14 -12.87 26.77
N GLY A 13 -40.15 -11.83 25.94
CA GLY A 13 -40.85 -10.57 26.18
C GLY A 13 -39.95 -9.45 26.72
N LEU A 14 -40.36 -8.20 26.49
CA LEU A 14 -39.65 -7.00 26.94
C LEU A 14 -40.52 -6.26 27.97
N LEU A 15 -39.97 -6.06 29.17
CA LEU A 15 -40.58 -5.13 30.13
C LEU A 15 -40.30 -3.68 29.70
N PRO A 16 -41.22 -2.74 29.99
CA PRO A 16 -40.94 -1.33 29.77
C PRO A 16 -39.72 -0.89 30.60
N LYS A 17 -38.96 0.06 30.08
CA LYS A 17 -37.80 0.60 30.79
C LYS A 17 -38.24 1.15 32.16
N PRO A 18 -37.58 0.77 33.27
CA PRO A 18 -37.91 1.32 34.58
C PRO A 18 -37.73 2.83 34.57
N LYS A 19 -38.71 3.57 35.10
CA LYS A 19 -38.66 5.02 35.19
C LYS A 19 -37.75 5.43 36.34
N GLU A 20 -36.75 6.25 36.05
CA GLU A 20 -35.84 6.80 37.05
C GLU A 20 -36.56 7.80 37.95
N ILE A 21 -36.30 7.74 39.26
CA ILE A 21 -36.86 8.66 40.25
C ILE A 21 -36.25 10.05 40.07
N PHE A 22 -34.92 10.13 39.98
CA PHE A 22 -34.19 11.37 39.67
C PHE A 22 -33.86 11.47 38.19
N LYS A 23 -34.56 12.37 37.47
CA LYS A 23 -34.28 12.66 36.05
C LYS A 23 -33.07 13.58 35.83
N LYS A 24 -32.61 14.23 36.89
CA LYS A 24 -31.48 15.15 36.91
C LYS A 24 -30.48 14.67 37.95
N PRO A 25 -29.18 14.94 37.78
CA PRO A 25 -28.19 14.55 38.77
C PRO A 25 -28.49 15.23 40.12
N TYR A 26 -28.40 14.45 41.19
CA TYR A 26 -28.58 14.93 42.57
C TYR A 26 -27.27 15.44 43.20
N LYS A 27 -26.12 15.01 42.66
CA LYS A 27 -24.77 15.47 43.00
C LYS A 27 -24.09 16.11 41.79
N HIS A 28 -23.14 17.00 42.06
CA HIS A 28 -22.31 17.58 40.99
C HIS A 28 -21.41 16.50 40.39
N GLN A 29 -21.54 16.27 39.08
CA GLN A 29 -20.68 15.38 38.34
C GLN A 29 -19.56 16.23 37.71
N VAL A 30 -18.31 15.91 38.06
CA VAL A 30 -17.15 16.53 37.42
C VAL A 30 -17.09 16.03 35.98
N TYR A 31 -17.44 16.90 35.04
CA TYR A 31 -17.36 16.57 33.63
C TYR A 31 -15.89 16.50 33.20
N LYS A 32 -15.40 15.28 32.91
CA LYS A 32 -14.10 15.08 32.28
C LYS A 32 -14.30 15.15 30.77
N LYS A 33 -13.75 16.19 30.14
CA LYS A 33 -13.80 16.37 28.69
C LYS A 33 -12.95 15.27 28.02
N PRO A 34 -13.51 14.44 27.10
CA PRO A 34 -12.71 13.53 26.31
C PRO A 34 -11.72 14.29 25.42
N ALA A 35 -10.52 13.73 25.20
CA ALA A 35 -9.42 14.38 24.47
C ALA A 35 -9.86 14.92 23.09
N ASP A 36 -10.63 14.14 22.34
CA ASP A 36 -11.03 14.46 20.96
C ASP A 36 -12.47 15.00 20.85
N SER A 37 -12.92 15.79 21.83
CA SER A 37 -14.30 16.30 21.86
C SER A 37 -14.41 17.83 21.82
N GLY A 38 -15.44 18.33 21.14
CA GLY A 38 -15.75 19.76 21.04
C GLY A 38 -14.96 20.49 19.95
N TYR A 39 -15.01 21.82 19.98
CA TYR A 39 -14.27 22.66 19.04
C TYR A 39 -12.78 22.73 19.43
N ALA A 40 -11.89 22.62 18.43
CA ALA A 40 -10.46 22.83 18.64
C ALA A 40 -10.17 24.26 19.11
N GLU A 41 -9.08 24.43 19.85
CA GLU A 41 -8.65 25.73 20.34
C GLU A 41 -8.45 26.72 19.17
N GLY A 42 -8.91 27.96 19.33
CA GLY A 42 -8.83 28.99 18.29
C GLY A 42 -9.88 28.91 17.17
N ILE A 43 -10.60 27.79 16.99
CA ILE A 43 -11.68 27.70 15.99
C ILE A 43 -12.95 28.35 16.54
N LEU A 44 -13.53 29.30 15.80
CA LEU A 44 -14.82 29.90 16.15
C LEU A 44 -15.96 28.87 16.10
N HIS A 45 -16.88 28.96 17.06
CA HIS A 45 -18.10 28.16 17.04
C HIS A 45 -19.22 28.94 16.34
N PRO A 46 -20.22 28.26 15.73
CA PRO A 46 -21.33 28.93 15.06
C PRO A 46 -22.13 29.82 16.00
N LYS A 47 -22.64 30.93 15.46
CA LYS A 47 -23.42 31.92 16.21
C LYS A 47 -24.68 31.27 16.82
N ASN A 48 -25.02 31.66 18.05
CA ASN A 48 -26.17 31.17 18.85
C ASN A 48 -26.08 29.70 19.31
N ILE A 49 -24.92 29.07 19.22
CA ILE A 49 -24.69 27.71 19.75
C ILE A 49 -23.65 27.79 20.87
N SER A 50 -23.77 26.95 21.90
CA SER A 50 -22.74 26.85 22.94
C SER A 50 -21.54 26.07 22.42
N ARG A 51 -20.33 26.61 22.59
CA ARG A 51 -19.08 25.91 22.27
C ARG A 51 -18.91 24.66 23.12
N ASP A 52 -19.19 24.80 24.42
CA ASP A 52 -18.97 23.76 25.42
C ASP A 52 -20.28 23.08 25.82
N TYR A 53 -20.15 21.87 26.35
CA TYR A 53 -21.26 21.10 26.86
C TYR A 53 -21.94 21.81 28.05
N ILE A 54 -23.25 22.01 27.94
CA ILE A 54 -24.04 22.65 28.99
C ILE A 54 -24.29 21.61 30.10
N ILE A 55 -23.61 21.79 31.23
CA ILE A 55 -23.73 20.89 32.38
C ILE A 55 -25.17 20.95 32.94
N PRO A 56 -25.84 19.80 33.14
CA PRO A 56 -27.18 19.78 33.70
C PRO A 56 -27.18 20.34 35.13
N LYS A 57 -28.18 21.17 35.44
CA LYS A 57 -28.34 21.74 36.79
C LYS A 57 -28.60 20.62 37.80
N VAL A 58 -27.77 20.58 38.84
CA VAL A 58 -27.93 19.68 39.98
C VAL A 58 -29.16 20.11 40.78
N VAL A 59 -30.04 19.16 41.10
CA VAL A 59 -31.23 19.42 41.91
C VAL A 59 -31.12 18.55 43.15
N THR A 60 -31.03 19.18 44.33
CA THR A 60 -30.99 18.40 45.57
C THR A 60 -32.35 17.76 45.85
N PRO A 61 -32.37 16.59 46.50
CA PRO A 61 -33.61 15.89 46.87
C PRO A 61 -34.57 16.78 47.66
N GLU A 62 -34.04 17.59 48.58
CA GLU A 62 -34.82 18.54 49.38
C GLU A 62 -35.44 19.64 48.53
N GLN A 63 -34.70 20.20 47.57
CA GLN A 63 -35.23 21.20 46.64
C GLN A 63 -36.32 20.60 45.75
N LEU A 64 -36.16 19.34 45.35
CA LEU A 64 -37.13 18.64 44.53
C LEU A 64 -38.41 18.36 45.34
N LEU A 65 -38.26 17.90 46.59
CA LEU A 65 -39.36 17.68 47.53
C LEU A 65 -40.15 18.97 47.79
N ARG A 66 -39.48 20.09 48.02
CA ARG A 66 -40.12 21.40 48.21
C ARG A 66 -40.92 21.86 46.99
N LYS A 67 -40.47 21.49 45.78
CA LYS A 67 -41.15 21.85 44.52
C LYS A 67 -42.32 20.93 44.19
N SER A 68 -42.16 19.62 44.42
CA SER A 68 -43.16 18.62 44.03
C SER A 68 -44.26 18.44 45.09
N ALA A 69 -43.88 18.47 46.37
CA ALA A 69 -44.74 18.10 47.47
C ALA A 69 -44.49 19.02 48.68
N ALA A 70 -44.76 20.32 48.49
CA ALA A 70 -44.60 21.34 49.51
C ALA A 70 -45.41 21.02 50.78
N GLU A 71 -44.85 21.37 51.93
CA GLU A 71 -45.58 21.32 53.20
C GLU A 71 -46.71 22.36 53.19
N PRO A 72 -47.87 22.04 53.78
CA PRO A 72 -48.97 23.00 53.85
C PRO A 72 -48.57 24.18 54.74
N VAL A 73 -48.96 25.39 54.33
CA VAL A 73 -48.70 26.63 55.09
C VAL A 73 -49.35 26.58 56.48
N LYS A 74 -50.53 25.94 56.59
CA LYS A 74 -51.20 25.65 57.86
C LYS A 74 -51.09 24.16 58.15
N LYS A 75 -50.47 23.81 59.28
CA LYS A 75 -50.45 22.45 59.82
C LYS A 75 -51.64 22.33 60.77
N TYR A 76 -52.60 21.47 60.42
CA TYR A 76 -53.74 21.19 61.28
C TYR A 76 -53.34 20.18 62.35
N THR A 77 -53.80 20.39 63.58
CA THR A 77 -53.66 19.39 64.65
C THR A 77 -54.65 18.24 64.44
N GLU A 78 -54.39 17.07 65.03
CA GLU A 78 -55.29 15.91 64.89
C GLU A 78 -56.71 16.20 65.37
N GLU A 79 -56.84 17.05 66.40
CA GLU A 79 -58.13 17.52 66.93
C GLU A 79 -58.88 18.44 65.96
N GLU A 80 -58.16 19.29 65.21
CA GLU A 80 -58.75 20.14 64.17
C GLU A 80 -59.17 19.32 62.96
N ILE A 81 -58.38 18.31 62.57
CA ILE A 81 -58.71 17.40 61.49
C ILE A 81 -59.99 16.62 61.83
N ALA A 82 -60.14 16.13 63.06
CA ALA A 82 -61.32 15.38 63.49
C ALA A 82 -62.63 16.19 63.41
N LYS A 83 -62.55 17.53 63.53
CA LYS A 83 -63.69 18.45 63.43
C LYS A 83 -64.09 18.77 61.99
N MET A 84 -63.25 18.45 61.00
CA MET A 84 -63.54 18.73 59.59
C MET A 84 -64.46 17.67 58.97
N PRO A 85 -65.14 17.99 57.84
CA PRO A 85 -65.87 16.99 57.07
C PRO A 85 -64.96 15.82 56.66
N GLU A 86 -65.48 14.59 56.69
CA GLU A 86 -64.72 13.35 56.41
C GLU A 86 -63.94 13.41 55.09
N ALA A 87 -64.53 13.97 54.04
CA ALA A 87 -63.88 14.14 52.75
C ALA A 87 -62.63 15.05 52.82
N GLN A 88 -62.61 16.05 53.71
CA GLN A 88 -61.44 16.90 53.92
C GLN A 88 -60.38 16.19 54.76
N GLN A 89 -60.80 15.42 55.77
CA GLN A 89 -59.89 14.58 56.57
C GLN A 89 -59.12 13.61 55.68
N PHE A 90 -59.83 12.92 54.78
CA PHE A 90 -59.22 11.98 53.85
C PHE A 90 -58.21 12.67 52.91
N LYS A 91 -58.54 13.86 52.40
CA LYS A 91 -57.63 14.63 51.54
C LYS A 91 -56.34 15.02 52.27
N ILE A 92 -56.44 15.47 53.52
CA ILE A 92 -55.29 15.85 54.34
C ILE A 92 -54.40 14.63 54.60
N ARG A 93 -54.99 13.54 55.12
CA ARG A 93 -54.26 12.29 55.39
C ARG A 93 -53.62 11.69 54.13
N ASN A 94 -54.33 11.67 53.00
CA ASN A 94 -53.78 11.15 51.75
C ASN A 94 -52.64 12.03 51.22
N ALA A 95 -52.75 13.36 51.36
CA ALA A 95 -51.66 14.27 51.00
C ALA A 95 -50.42 14.08 51.89
N GLU A 96 -50.61 13.84 53.20
CA GLU A 96 -49.53 13.50 54.13
C GLU A 96 -48.87 12.16 53.77
N MET A 97 -49.67 11.13 53.49
CA MET A 97 -49.16 9.82 53.05
C MET A 97 -48.36 9.92 51.76
N ARG A 98 -48.86 10.66 50.76
CA ARG A 98 -48.13 10.89 49.49
C ARG A 98 -46.81 11.61 49.71
N ARG A 99 -46.79 12.65 50.57
CA ARG A 99 -45.56 13.37 50.94
C ARG A 99 -44.55 12.43 51.62
N LYS A 100 -45.02 11.60 52.56
CA LYS A 100 -44.20 10.65 53.29
C LYS A 100 -43.55 9.63 52.34
N TYR A 101 -44.35 8.95 51.51
CA TYR A 101 -43.81 7.97 50.54
C TYR A 101 -42.87 8.60 49.51
N LEU A 102 -43.16 9.83 49.07
CA LEU A 102 -42.29 10.53 48.12
C LEU A 102 -40.96 10.90 48.79
N LYS A 103 -40.97 11.35 50.04
CA LYS A 103 -39.74 11.60 50.82
C LYS A 103 -38.92 10.31 51.00
N GLU A 104 -39.56 9.23 51.44
CA GLU A 104 -38.92 7.92 51.61
C GLU A 104 -38.34 7.39 50.28
N SER A 105 -39.04 7.61 49.16
CA SER A 105 -38.57 7.20 47.82
C SER A 105 -37.28 7.93 47.40
N TYR A 106 -37.12 9.20 47.80
CA TYR A 106 -35.91 9.96 47.51
C TYR A 106 -34.75 9.52 48.40
N GLU A 107 -34.98 9.33 49.68
CA GLU A 107 -33.96 8.86 50.63
C GLU A 107 -33.43 7.47 50.25
N THR A 108 -34.33 6.54 49.94
CA THR A 108 -33.98 5.18 49.52
C THR A 108 -33.22 5.14 48.19
N GLU A 109 -33.60 5.97 47.22
CA GLU A 109 -32.91 6.04 45.94
C GLU A 109 -31.51 6.65 46.08
N ILE A 110 -31.31 7.66 46.94
CA ILE A 110 -29.98 8.21 47.23
C ILE A 110 -29.07 7.10 47.79
N GLN A 111 -29.54 6.38 48.81
CA GLN A 111 -28.78 5.28 49.40
C GLN A 111 -28.47 4.18 48.39
N ARG A 112 -29.37 3.91 47.45
CA ARG A 112 -29.13 2.97 46.36
C ARG A 112 -28.04 3.48 45.41
N LEU A 113 -28.11 4.75 44.99
CA LEU A 113 -27.12 5.35 44.08
C LEU A 113 -25.73 5.39 44.71
N GLU A 114 -25.64 5.73 46.00
CA GLU A 114 -24.37 5.72 46.75
C GLU A 114 -23.78 4.32 46.88
N ARG A 115 -24.61 3.30 47.09
CA ARG A 115 -24.16 1.90 47.09
C ARG A 115 -23.62 1.49 45.72
N VAL A 116 -24.27 1.90 44.64
CA VAL A 116 -23.82 1.61 43.27
C VAL A 116 -22.51 2.33 42.96
N GLU A 117 -22.36 3.59 43.37
CA GLU A 117 -21.12 4.36 43.21
C GLU A 117 -19.96 3.68 43.94
N LYS A 118 -20.15 3.31 45.21
CA LYS A 118 -19.15 2.58 46.01
C LYS A 118 -18.76 1.25 45.38
N TYR A 119 -19.75 0.47 44.93
CA TYR A 119 -19.48 -0.82 44.28
C TYR A 119 -18.66 -0.64 42.98
N LYS A 120 -18.95 0.40 42.19
CA LYS A 120 -18.17 0.69 40.97
C LYS A 120 -16.74 1.09 41.31
N GLN A 121 -16.52 1.88 42.35
CA GLN A 121 -15.18 2.25 42.81
C GLN A 121 -14.40 1.00 43.24
N GLN A 122 -15.00 0.14 44.06
CA GLN A 122 -14.38 -1.12 44.48
C GLN A 122 -14.02 -2.01 43.29
N LEU A 123 -14.91 -2.14 42.31
CA LEU A 123 -14.66 -2.93 41.10
C LEU A 123 -13.52 -2.34 40.25
N GLN A 124 -13.41 -1.01 40.17
CA GLN A 124 -12.30 -0.35 39.49
C GLN A 124 -10.98 -0.59 40.23
N GLU A 125 -10.96 -0.46 41.55
CA GLU A 125 -9.79 -0.75 42.38
C GLU A 125 -9.35 -2.21 42.27
N GLU A 126 -10.29 -3.16 42.23
CA GLU A 126 -10.00 -4.58 42.02
C GLU A 126 -9.42 -4.83 40.62
N GLN A 127 -9.97 -4.20 39.58
CA GLN A 127 -9.44 -4.32 38.23
C GLN A 127 -8.02 -3.73 38.12
N GLU A 128 -7.78 -2.60 38.77
CA GLU A 128 -6.45 -1.98 38.82
C GLU A 128 -5.45 -2.87 39.57
N LYS A 129 -5.87 -3.51 40.67
CA LYS A 129 -5.05 -4.51 41.38
C LYS A 129 -4.74 -5.72 40.51
N ILE A 130 -5.73 -6.30 39.85
CA ILE A 130 -5.53 -7.44 38.94
C ILE A 130 -4.60 -7.06 37.79
N ALA A 131 -4.76 -5.86 37.22
CA ALA A 131 -3.89 -5.37 36.15
C ALA A 131 -2.46 -5.13 36.65
N ALA A 132 -2.29 -4.60 37.86
CA ALA A 132 -0.99 -4.42 38.48
C ALA A 132 -0.31 -5.76 38.81
N GLU A 133 -1.07 -6.75 39.31
CA GLU A 133 -0.61 -8.11 39.55
C GLU A 133 -0.20 -8.80 38.24
N ALA A 134 -1.01 -8.66 37.18
CA ALA A 134 -0.68 -9.19 35.86
C ALA A 134 0.57 -8.53 35.27
N ALA A 135 0.75 -7.22 35.45
CA ALA A 135 1.95 -6.51 34.97
C ALA A 135 3.21 -6.87 35.78
N GLN A 136 3.06 -7.20 37.06
CA GLN A 136 4.15 -7.64 37.94
C GLN A 136 4.36 -9.15 37.94
N HIS A 137 3.53 -9.92 37.22
CA HIS A 137 3.64 -11.36 37.16
C HIS A 137 4.95 -11.74 36.49
N LYS A 138 5.95 -12.06 37.31
CA LYS A 138 7.18 -12.71 36.87
C LYS A 138 6.86 -14.17 36.62
N GLU A 139 7.30 -14.67 35.48
CA GLU A 139 7.18 -16.07 35.11
C GLU A 139 7.66 -16.96 36.26
N SER A 140 6.90 -18.03 36.54
CA SER A 140 7.25 -18.93 37.62
C SER A 140 8.57 -19.66 37.30
N GLN A 141 9.36 -20.02 38.31
CA GLN A 141 10.59 -20.79 38.08
C GLN A 141 10.32 -22.09 37.31
N ALA A 142 9.17 -22.74 37.57
CA ALA A 142 8.76 -23.93 36.83
C ALA A 142 8.52 -23.62 35.34
N GLU A 143 7.91 -22.48 35.01
CA GLU A 143 7.64 -22.06 33.63
C GLU A 143 8.94 -21.74 32.88
N ILE A 144 9.86 -21.03 33.52
CA ILE A 144 11.19 -20.72 32.98
C ILE A 144 11.96 -22.00 32.62
N PHE A 145 11.90 -23.04 33.46
CA PHE A 145 12.68 -24.26 33.26
C PHE A 145 11.98 -25.35 32.44
N THR A 146 10.65 -25.27 32.24
CA THR A 146 9.88 -26.30 31.50
C THR A 146 9.45 -25.87 30.11
N THR A 147 9.38 -24.57 29.84
CA THR A 147 9.06 -24.05 28.51
C THR A 147 10.32 -23.91 27.65
N PRO A 148 10.27 -24.22 26.34
CA PRO A 148 11.41 -24.01 25.46
C PRO A 148 11.64 -22.51 25.25
N THR A 149 12.85 -22.02 25.56
CA THR A 149 13.20 -20.61 25.45
C THR A 149 13.57 -20.22 24.00
N ILE A 150 12.87 -19.23 23.45
CA ILE A 150 13.17 -18.59 22.15
C ILE A 150 13.63 -17.12 22.39
N GLU A 151 13.95 -16.79 23.64
CA GLU A 151 14.22 -15.42 24.10
C GLU A 151 15.29 -14.74 23.26
N SER A 152 16.39 -15.43 22.95
CA SER A 152 17.49 -14.86 22.15
C SER A 152 17.11 -14.39 20.74
N TYR A 153 16.03 -14.92 20.15
CA TYR A 153 15.54 -14.47 18.84
C TYR A 153 14.52 -13.33 18.94
N LEU A 154 13.84 -13.22 20.08
CA LEU A 154 12.86 -12.17 20.38
C LEU A 154 13.50 -10.97 21.08
N GLU A 155 14.68 -11.17 21.68
CA GLU A 155 15.52 -10.15 22.30
C GLU A 155 16.18 -9.29 21.22
N GLY A 156 15.42 -8.32 20.72
CA GLY A 156 15.92 -7.31 19.80
C GLY A 156 14.86 -6.79 18.85
N PRO A 157 15.19 -5.77 18.06
CA PRO A 157 14.32 -5.33 16.99
C PRO A 157 14.21 -6.43 15.93
N LEU A 158 12.99 -6.87 15.62
CA LEU A 158 12.72 -7.86 14.55
C LEU A 158 13.28 -7.44 13.19
N VAL A 159 13.50 -6.13 13.01
CA VAL A 159 14.10 -5.55 11.82
C VAL A 159 15.28 -4.70 12.23
N ARG A 160 16.47 -5.05 11.77
CA ARG A 160 17.65 -4.19 11.87
C ARG A 160 17.47 -2.98 10.96
N GLU A 161 17.60 -1.79 11.51
CA GLU A 161 17.66 -0.58 10.68
C GLU A 161 18.96 -0.57 9.87
N ARG A 162 18.85 -0.15 8.60
CA ARG A 162 20.03 0.00 7.73
C ARG A 162 20.92 1.13 8.25
N THR A 163 22.23 0.92 8.19
CA THR A 163 23.22 1.98 8.44
C THR A 163 23.12 3.07 7.37
N GLU A 164 23.67 4.24 7.64
CA GLU A 164 23.66 5.35 6.68
C GLU A 164 24.43 4.97 5.40
N GLU A 165 25.58 4.31 5.54
CA GLU A 165 26.36 3.77 4.42
C GLU A 165 25.56 2.78 3.56
N GLU A 166 24.79 1.88 4.18
CA GLU A 166 23.93 0.94 3.46
C GLU A 166 22.81 1.65 2.70
N LYS A 167 22.24 2.72 3.28
CA LYS A 167 21.20 3.53 2.64
C LYS A 167 21.76 4.27 1.43
N GLU A 168 22.96 4.83 1.54
CA GLU A 168 23.64 5.53 0.45
C GLU A 168 24.01 4.57 -0.69
N ALA A 169 24.62 3.42 -0.37
CA ALA A 169 24.95 2.40 -1.36
C ALA A 169 23.70 1.91 -2.11
N LEU A 170 22.59 1.71 -1.39
CA LEU A 170 21.32 1.33 -1.99
C LEU A 170 20.75 2.44 -2.89
N LYS A 171 20.86 3.71 -2.47
CA LYS A 171 20.44 4.86 -3.27
C LYS A 171 21.23 4.95 -4.58
N LEU A 172 22.56 4.81 -4.52
CA LEU A 172 23.42 4.81 -5.71
C LEU A 172 23.08 3.66 -6.66
N LYS A 173 22.82 2.46 -6.14
CA LYS A 173 22.37 1.32 -6.97
C LYS A 173 21.05 1.62 -7.68
N ARG A 174 20.09 2.23 -6.98
CA ARG A 174 18.80 2.63 -7.59
C ARG A 174 18.97 3.69 -8.67
N GLU A 175 19.82 4.69 -8.43
CA GLU A 175 20.10 5.74 -9.39
C GLU A 175 20.80 5.19 -10.65
N SER A 176 21.78 4.31 -10.46
CA SER A 176 22.45 3.62 -11.57
C SER A 176 21.46 2.81 -12.42
N ASN A 177 20.63 1.99 -11.79
CA ASN A 177 19.61 1.21 -12.49
C ASN A 177 18.64 2.11 -13.27
N ARG A 178 18.22 3.24 -12.68
CA ARG A 178 17.35 4.22 -13.36
C ARG A 178 18.04 4.81 -14.59
N LEU A 179 19.27 5.26 -14.46
CA LEU A 179 20.04 5.84 -15.57
C LEU A 179 20.26 4.81 -16.68
N GLN A 180 20.55 3.56 -16.34
CA GLN A 180 20.71 2.48 -17.31
C GLN A 180 19.40 2.21 -18.08
N THR A 181 18.25 2.18 -17.39
CA THR A 181 16.95 2.02 -18.06
C THR A 181 16.63 3.19 -18.99
N GLU A 182 16.98 4.42 -18.60
CA GLU A 182 16.78 5.61 -19.41
C GLU A 182 17.69 5.60 -20.64
N LEU A 183 18.96 5.21 -20.46
CA LEU A 183 19.92 5.06 -21.55
C LEU A 183 19.40 4.04 -22.57
N ASN A 184 19.00 2.85 -22.13
CA ASN A 184 18.48 1.80 -23.02
C ASN A 184 17.23 2.26 -23.79
N ALA A 185 16.34 3.03 -23.15
CA ALA A 185 15.17 3.58 -23.83
C ALA A 185 15.56 4.65 -24.87
N LYS A 186 16.58 5.45 -24.59
CA LYS A 186 17.09 6.47 -25.53
C LYS A 186 17.85 5.84 -26.69
N THR A 187 18.65 4.80 -26.46
CA THR A 187 19.36 4.07 -27.53
C THR A 187 18.37 3.39 -28.46
N ALA A 188 17.34 2.71 -27.92
CA ALA A 188 16.28 2.12 -28.74
C ALA A 188 15.54 3.15 -29.60
N ARG A 189 15.25 4.35 -29.05
CA ARG A 189 14.66 5.44 -29.83
C ARG A 189 15.62 5.97 -30.89
N ALA A 190 16.90 6.14 -30.56
CA ALA A 190 17.91 6.58 -31.51
C ALA A 190 18.06 5.59 -32.67
N ALA A 191 18.12 4.28 -32.37
CA ALA A 191 18.11 3.22 -33.38
C ALA A 191 16.89 3.33 -34.30
N SER A 192 15.68 3.40 -33.74
CA SER A 192 14.46 3.53 -34.56
C SER A 192 14.42 4.80 -35.43
N LEU A 193 14.98 5.90 -34.94
CA LEU A 193 15.10 7.15 -35.70
C LEU A 193 16.11 7.00 -36.84
N PHE A 194 17.21 6.28 -36.61
CA PHE A 194 18.19 5.98 -37.63
C PHE A 194 17.65 5.05 -38.72
N GLU A 195 16.89 4.02 -38.34
CA GLU A 195 16.19 3.16 -39.29
C GLU A 195 15.21 3.95 -40.16
N LEU A 196 14.47 4.88 -39.56
CA LEU A 196 13.57 5.79 -40.27
C LEU A 196 14.35 6.73 -41.19
N TYR A 197 15.50 7.24 -40.76
CA TYR A 197 16.38 8.06 -41.59
C TYR A 197 16.85 7.29 -42.83
N ASN A 198 17.30 6.04 -42.68
CA ASN A 198 17.68 5.17 -43.81
C ASN A 198 16.48 4.91 -44.73
N ALA A 199 15.31 4.62 -44.16
CA ALA A 199 14.07 4.42 -44.91
C ALA A 199 13.58 5.69 -45.63
N SER A 200 13.91 6.88 -45.14
CA SER A 200 13.47 8.16 -45.72
C SER A 200 13.93 8.36 -47.16
N SER A 201 15.04 7.72 -47.54
CA SER A 201 15.52 7.65 -48.92
C SER A 201 14.48 7.04 -49.88
N GLN A 202 13.55 6.22 -49.38
CA GLN A 202 12.48 5.60 -50.14
C GLN A 202 11.14 6.35 -50.01
N PHE A 203 11.01 7.33 -49.14
CA PHE A 203 9.73 8.05 -48.99
C PHE A 203 9.49 8.97 -50.18
N ALA A 204 8.24 8.98 -50.68
CA ALA A 204 7.77 9.92 -51.69
C ALA A 204 7.46 11.26 -51.05
N ILE A 205 8.45 12.15 -50.99
CA ILE A 205 8.32 13.49 -50.37
C ILE A 205 7.89 14.54 -51.41
N THR A 206 8.36 14.41 -52.64
CA THR A 206 8.06 15.31 -53.76
C THR A 206 7.15 14.63 -54.78
N GLU A 207 6.37 15.43 -55.51
CA GLU A 207 5.44 14.95 -56.55
C GLU A 207 6.18 14.16 -57.63
N ASP A 208 7.34 14.64 -58.10
CA ASP A 208 8.17 13.93 -59.09
C ASP A 208 8.61 12.53 -58.63
N LYS A 209 8.90 12.38 -57.32
CA LYS A 209 9.32 11.11 -56.76
C LYS A 209 8.13 10.18 -56.58
N LEU A 210 6.96 10.73 -56.27
CA LEU A 210 5.71 9.98 -56.22
C LEU A 210 5.34 9.42 -57.59
N GLU A 211 5.41 10.24 -58.65
CA GLU A 211 5.10 9.81 -60.02
C GLU A 211 6.01 8.67 -60.46
N LYS A 212 7.33 8.78 -60.23
CA LYS A 212 8.29 7.71 -60.48
C LYS A 212 8.01 6.44 -59.68
N MET A 213 7.67 6.56 -58.40
CA MET A 213 7.32 5.38 -57.58
C MET A 213 6.02 4.72 -58.02
N VAL A 214 5.04 5.50 -58.49
CA VAL A 214 3.79 4.99 -59.05
C VAL A 214 4.10 4.26 -60.36
N GLU A 215 4.84 4.88 -61.28
CA GLU A 215 5.27 4.23 -62.51
C GLU A 215 6.07 2.96 -62.23
N ASP A 216 7.04 2.98 -61.33
CA ASP A 216 7.83 1.80 -60.94
C ASP A 216 6.93 0.72 -60.33
N ALA A 217 5.99 1.06 -59.45
CA ALA A 217 5.09 0.10 -58.82
C ALA A 217 4.18 -0.59 -59.87
N PHE A 218 3.58 0.19 -60.77
CA PHE A 218 2.68 -0.31 -61.81
C PHE A 218 3.39 -0.94 -63.01
N ASN A 219 4.65 -0.56 -63.30
CA ASN A 219 5.48 -1.17 -64.35
C ASN A 219 6.34 -2.33 -63.82
N SER A 220 6.48 -2.49 -62.51
CA SER A 220 7.34 -3.53 -61.95
C SER A 220 6.87 -4.92 -62.37
N GLU A 221 7.82 -5.74 -62.82
CA GLU A 221 7.62 -7.17 -63.10
C GLU A 221 7.27 -8.01 -61.85
N SER A 222 6.95 -7.37 -60.72
CA SER A 222 6.61 -8.05 -59.47
C SER A 222 5.35 -8.92 -59.61
N ASP A 223 4.37 -8.48 -60.42
CA ASP A 223 3.22 -9.30 -60.82
C ASP A 223 3.62 -10.47 -61.74
N LYS A 224 4.67 -10.34 -62.55
CA LYS A 224 5.21 -11.45 -63.36
C LYS A 224 5.92 -12.48 -62.47
N HIS A 225 6.49 -12.07 -61.34
CA HIS A 225 7.18 -12.98 -60.43
C HIS A 225 6.21 -13.92 -59.68
N TRP A 226 5.07 -13.42 -59.21
CA TRP A 226 4.02 -14.23 -58.58
C TRP A 226 3.35 -15.19 -59.57
N ASN A 227 3.07 -14.71 -60.78
CA ASN A 227 2.53 -15.53 -61.87
C ASN A 227 3.53 -16.64 -62.31
N ASN A 228 4.84 -16.38 -62.24
CA ASN A 228 5.88 -17.38 -62.54
C ASN A 228 6.15 -18.39 -61.42
N ILE A 229 5.85 -18.06 -60.16
CA ILE A 229 5.96 -18.98 -59.01
C ILE A 229 4.77 -19.94 -58.99
N ALA A 230 3.55 -19.43 -59.21
CA ALA A 230 2.34 -20.25 -59.30
C ALA A 230 2.38 -21.26 -60.47
N ALA A 231 3.14 -20.95 -61.53
CA ALA A 231 3.24 -21.77 -62.74
C ALA A 231 4.34 -22.86 -62.72
N LYS A 232 5.12 -23.05 -61.63
CA LYS A 232 6.28 -23.96 -61.64
C LYS A 232 6.21 -25.07 -60.59
N THR A 233 6.14 -26.31 -61.07
CA THR A 233 6.19 -27.57 -60.31
C THR A 233 7.55 -27.86 -59.65
N SER A 234 7.55 -28.66 -58.56
CA SER A 234 8.65 -28.90 -57.60
C SER A 234 9.99 -29.48 -58.12
N ARG A 235 10.14 -29.80 -59.42
CA ARG A 235 11.34 -30.48 -59.95
C ARG A 235 12.49 -29.57 -60.42
N ARG A 236 12.41 -28.25 -60.27
CA ARG A 236 13.49 -27.31 -60.64
C ARG A 236 14.06 -26.51 -59.46
N ILE A 237 13.96 -27.04 -58.25
CA ILE A 237 14.44 -26.36 -57.03
C ILE A 237 15.99 -26.46 -56.90
N SER A 238 16.65 -27.47 -57.48
CA SER A 238 18.09 -27.69 -57.28
C SER A 238 19.03 -26.90 -58.21
N GLY A 239 18.52 -26.01 -59.06
CA GLY A 239 19.31 -25.24 -60.03
C GLY A 239 19.07 -23.72 -59.97
N MET A 240 18.38 -23.25 -58.94
CA MET A 240 18.14 -21.82 -58.74
C MET A 240 19.44 -21.18 -58.27
N LYS A 241 20.01 -20.29 -59.10
CA LYS A 241 20.95 -19.29 -58.58
C LYS A 241 20.22 -18.57 -57.45
N THR A 242 20.86 -18.47 -56.29
CA THR A 242 20.34 -17.72 -55.15
C THR A 242 19.87 -16.36 -55.67
N ASP A 243 18.61 -16.06 -55.39
CA ASP A 243 18.03 -14.78 -55.77
C ASP A 243 18.90 -13.68 -55.15
N VAL A 244 19.25 -12.66 -55.94
CA VAL A 244 20.17 -11.58 -55.52
C VAL A 244 19.66 -10.88 -54.24
N GLY A 245 18.35 -10.99 -53.96
CA GLY A 245 17.74 -10.53 -52.72
C GLY A 245 18.12 -11.34 -51.47
N PHE A 246 18.33 -12.65 -51.56
CA PHE A 246 18.68 -13.49 -50.40
C PHE A 246 20.11 -13.24 -49.94
N ASP A 247 21.05 -13.18 -50.89
CA ASP A 247 22.46 -12.90 -50.57
C ASP A 247 22.62 -11.48 -49.99
N ARG A 248 21.83 -10.51 -50.47
CA ARG A 248 21.78 -9.16 -49.88
C ARG A 248 21.18 -9.16 -48.48
N ALA A 249 20.10 -9.90 -48.24
CA ALA A 249 19.49 -9.99 -46.91
C ALA A 249 20.46 -10.62 -45.89
N ILE A 250 21.27 -11.61 -46.31
CA ILE A 250 22.32 -12.17 -45.44
C ILE A 250 23.40 -11.13 -45.15
N VAL A 251 23.88 -10.43 -46.18
CA VAL A 251 24.88 -9.36 -46.01
C VAL A 251 24.36 -8.26 -45.09
N ASP A 252 23.07 -7.92 -45.20
CA ASP A 252 22.44 -6.92 -44.35
C ASP A 252 22.35 -7.38 -42.90
N VAL A 253 22.03 -8.66 -42.64
CA VAL A 253 22.02 -9.21 -41.27
C VAL A 253 23.43 -9.30 -40.68
N VAL A 254 24.43 -9.65 -41.49
CA VAL A 254 25.82 -9.82 -41.03
C VAL A 254 26.51 -8.49 -40.75
N LEU A 255 26.23 -7.46 -41.56
CA LEU A 255 26.80 -6.12 -41.40
C LEU A 255 25.89 -5.18 -40.58
N ASP A 256 24.81 -5.70 -40.01
CA ASP A 256 23.77 -4.94 -39.31
C ASP A 256 23.22 -3.76 -40.16
N ASN A 257 23.09 -3.94 -41.47
CA ASN A 257 22.49 -2.91 -42.33
C ASN A 257 20.97 -2.94 -42.19
N VAL A 258 20.37 -1.77 -41.98
CA VAL A 258 18.92 -1.60 -41.94
C VAL A 258 18.46 -0.66 -43.06
N ASN A 259 17.49 -1.10 -43.85
CA ASN A 259 16.91 -0.34 -44.97
C ASN A 259 17.95 0.17 -45.98
N ARG A 260 18.94 -0.68 -46.35
CA ARG A 260 20.04 -0.38 -47.28
C ARG A 260 21.05 0.68 -46.80
N GLY A 261 21.01 1.04 -45.53
CA GLY A 261 22.04 1.84 -44.85
C GLY A 261 22.65 1.07 -43.68
N PRO A 262 23.76 1.56 -43.09
CA PRO A 262 24.35 0.93 -41.91
C PRO A 262 23.37 0.98 -40.73
N GLY A 263 23.52 0.06 -39.78
CA GLY A 263 22.77 0.05 -38.52
C GLY A 263 23.29 1.10 -37.54
N PHE A 264 22.53 1.34 -36.48
CA PHE A 264 22.93 2.25 -35.42
C PHE A 264 24.20 1.77 -34.72
N ASP A 265 24.30 0.47 -34.44
CA ASP A 265 25.45 -0.12 -33.73
C ASP A 265 26.72 -0.04 -34.60
N ALA A 266 26.63 -0.32 -35.90
CA ALA A 266 27.76 -0.18 -36.83
C ALA A 266 28.29 1.26 -36.91
N VAL A 267 27.42 2.27 -36.82
CA VAL A 267 27.82 3.69 -36.79
C VAL A 267 28.39 4.06 -35.44
N GLN A 268 27.82 3.56 -34.36
CA GLN A 268 28.33 3.76 -33.01
C GLN A 268 29.74 3.19 -32.87
N ASP A 269 29.97 1.96 -33.29
CA ASP A 269 31.28 1.29 -33.27
C ASP A 269 32.33 2.06 -34.10
N TYR A 270 31.92 2.66 -35.21
CA TYR A 270 32.80 3.51 -36.01
C TYR A 270 33.17 4.82 -35.29
N LEU A 271 32.20 5.47 -34.64
CA LEU A 271 32.43 6.71 -33.89
C LEU A 271 33.23 6.48 -32.60
N ASP A 272 33.04 5.32 -31.96
CA ASP A 272 33.76 4.92 -30.75
C ASP A 272 35.20 4.45 -31.07
N GLY A 273 35.58 4.37 -32.36
CA GLY A 273 36.92 3.97 -32.80
C GLY A 273 37.17 2.47 -32.78
N PHE A 274 36.17 1.67 -32.39
CA PHE A 274 36.27 0.21 -32.29
C PHE A 274 36.63 -0.43 -33.63
N THR A 275 36.17 0.14 -34.75
CA THR A 275 36.51 -0.36 -36.09
C THR A 275 37.99 -0.20 -36.43
N ASP A 276 38.67 0.80 -35.88
CA ASP A 276 40.10 1.00 -36.11
C ASP A 276 40.92 0.06 -35.23
N ASP A 277 40.50 -0.16 -33.98
CA ASP A 277 41.08 -1.18 -33.10
C ASP A 277 40.99 -2.60 -33.70
N ILE A 278 39.86 -2.93 -34.34
CA ILE A 278 39.69 -4.21 -35.04
C ILE A 278 40.63 -4.34 -36.24
N LYS A 279 40.85 -3.25 -37.01
CA LYS A 279 41.77 -3.28 -38.16
C LYS A 279 43.19 -3.51 -37.69
N ASP A 280 43.62 -2.80 -36.65
CA ASP A 280 44.96 -2.94 -36.09
C ASP A 280 45.19 -4.37 -35.56
N LEU A 281 44.20 -4.94 -34.87
CA LEU A 281 44.24 -6.34 -34.44
C LEU A 281 44.30 -7.31 -35.64
N ALA A 282 43.50 -7.08 -36.68
CA ALA A 282 43.47 -7.93 -37.86
C ALA A 282 44.79 -7.92 -38.62
N ASP A 283 45.45 -6.76 -38.70
CA ASP A 283 46.75 -6.62 -39.34
C ASP A 283 47.86 -7.27 -38.49
N GLN A 284 47.82 -7.16 -37.16
CA GLN A 284 48.69 -7.94 -36.27
C GLN A 284 48.53 -9.46 -36.48
N ILE A 285 47.28 -9.96 -36.58
CA ILE A 285 47.01 -11.38 -36.81
C ILE A 285 47.53 -11.84 -38.18
N LYS A 286 47.41 -11.01 -39.21
CA LYS A 286 47.99 -11.31 -40.53
C LYS A 286 49.51 -11.39 -40.47
N GLU A 287 50.15 -10.40 -39.83
CA GLU A 287 51.61 -10.40 -39.66
C GLU A 287 52.09 -11.65 -38.91
N GLU A 288 51.40 -12.05 -37.84
CA GLU A 288 51.70 -13.29 -37.12
C GLU A 288 51.51 -14.55 -37.98
N ARG A 289 50.48 -14.58 -38.82
CA ARG A 289 50.24 -15.70 -39.75
C ARG A 289 51.34 -15.78 -40.79
N ASP A 290 51.68 -14.66 -41.42
CA ASP A 290 52.73 -14.59 -42.44
C ASP A 290 54.09 -15.03 -41.85
N GLN A 291 54.38 -14.63 -40.60
CA GLN A 291 55.57 -15.10 -39.89
C GLN A 291 55.55 -16.61 -39.61
N LYS A 292 54.40 -17.18 -39.22
CA LYS A 292 54.25 -18.62 -39.00
C LYS A 292 54.38 -19.41 -40.29
N ASP A 293 53.81 -18.92 -41.39
CA ASP A 293 53.90 -19.56 -42.69
C ASP A 293 55.34 -19.53 -43.23
N LEU A 294 56.07 -18.42 -43.01
CA LEU A 294 57.50 -18.32 -43.30
C LEU A 294 58.35 -19.27 -42.45
N GLN A 295 58.04 -19.41 -41.15
CA GLN A 295 58.72 -20.37 -40.27
C GLN A 295 58.47 -21.81 -40.73
N GLN A 296 57.22 -22.17 -41.04
CA GLN A 296 56.88 -23.50 -41.56
C GLN A 296 57.57 -23.77 -42.91
N TYR A 297 57.63 -22.78 -43.79
CA TYR A 297 58.35 -22.89 -45.07
C TYR A 297 59.84 -23.14 -44.85
N ASN A 298 60.48 -22.39 -43.95
CA ASN A 298 61.89 -22.58 -43.61
C ASN A 298 62.15 -23.94 -42.96
N GLU A 299 61.31 -24.39 -42.02
CA GLU A 299 61.40 -25.73 -41.43
C GLU A 299 61.23 -26.84 -42.48
N ASN A 300 60.34 -26.65 -43.45
CA ASN A 300 60.15 -27.61 -44.54
C ASN A 300 61.36 -27.64 -45.49
N ILE A 301 62.00 -26.50 -45.75
CA ILE A 301 63.26 -26.43 -46.48
C ILE A 301 64.40 -27.13 -45.71
N GLU A 302 64.51 -26.89 -44.40
CA GLU A 302 65.52 -27.55 -43.57
C GLU A 302 65.33 -29.07 -43.57
N LYS A 303 64.09 -29.56 -43.44
CA LYS A 303 63.75 -30.98 -43.55
C LYS A 303 64.11 -31.55 -44.92
N LEU A 304 63.85 -30.82 -46.01
CA LEU A 304 64.26 -31.22 -47.37
C LEU A 304 65.79 -31.30 -47.51
N ASN A 305 66.51 -30.30 -47.00
CA ASN A 305 67.98 -30.28 -47.01
C ASN A 305 68.59 -31.39 -46.13
N GLU A 306 67.95 -31.76 -45.02
CA GLU A 306 68.36 -32.90 -44.19
C GLU A 306 68.13 -34.25 -44.87
N ILE A 307 67.08 -34.38 -45.68
CA ILE A 307 66.81 -35.57 -46.50
C ILE A 307 67.87 -35.70 -47.59
N ASP A 308 68.22 -34.61 -48.27
CA ASP A 308 69.26 -34.60 -49.31
C ASP A 308 70.66 -34.90 -48.74
N ARG A 309 70.97 -34.42 -47.53
CA ARG A 309 72.24 -34.74 -46.82
C ARG A 309 72.35 -36.20 -46.35
N LYS A 310 71.24 -36.93 -46.23
CA LYS A 310 71.23 -38.35 -45.85
C LYS A 310 71.32 -39.30 -47.06
N GLN A 311 71.28 -38.78 -48.29
CA GLN A 311 71.35 -39.58 -49.53
C GLN A 311 72.72 -39.55 -50.22
N VAL A 312 73.73 -38.91 -49.62
CA VAL A 312 75.15 -38.92 -50.05
C VAL A 312 75.97 -39.70 -49.02
#